data_AF-A0A8H9H1N9-F1
#
_entry.id   AF-A0A8H9H1N9-F1
#
_cell.length_a   1.000
_cell.length_b   1.000
_cell.length_c   1.000
_cell.angle_alpha   90.00
_cell.angle_beta   90.00
_cell.angle_gamma   90.00
#
_symmetry.space_group_name_H-M   'P 1'
#
loop_
_entity.id
_entity.type
_entity.pdbx_description
1 polymer ?
#
loop_
_entity_poly.entity_id
_entity_poly.type
_entity_poly.pdbx_seq_one_letter_code
_entity_poly.pdbx_strand_id
1 'polypeptide(L)'
;MWIAGPLVVATLIAAAWGLPNLMAGSAGPTQGPLPPPPGPWPTTGTFQVGFDSATEAEKKTVLAALEARSDVSEVRYRSAEQEWKEYQEAGELTWIRDGGHEFGREDMSDSIVGVLLDRSKSDEISRVIEALPGVDAVYSQGDGFWYGKAQVTLRLCLLKPIEGAGCRQPLTTAQQKAVVEAIRGTPEVEAFYFEDPEHATKDLRARTDSDFTAGVSYYHLKLDDPDDVPTVIGRFRGMEGLWQARPVERCLLATC
;
A
#
# COMPACT_ATOMS: atom_id res chain seq x y z
N MET A 1 15.32 -25.76 67.69
CA MET A 1 15.33 -24.30 67.55
C MET A 1 15.98 -23.98 66.21
N TRP A 2 15.13 -23.64 65.25
CA TRP A 2 15.31 -22.89 63.99
C TRP A 2 16.55 -23.10 63.09
N ILE A 3 16.25 -23.77 61.97
CA ILE A 3 16.90 -23.78 60.65
C ILE A 3 16.46 -22.52 59.89
N ALA A 4 17.36 -21.92 59.09
CA ALA A 4 17.11 -21.53 57.69
C ALA A 4 18.27 -20.69 57.14
N GLY A 5 19.07 -21.30 56.26
CA GLY A 5 20.03 -20.61 55.37
C GLY A 5 19.34 -20.10 54.09
N PRO A 6 20.02 -19.23 53.32
CA PRO A 6 19.36 -18.40 52.32
C PRO A 6 19.07 -19.14 51.00
N LEU A 7 17.94 -18.73 50.44
CA LEU A 7 17.31 -19.13 49.18
C LEU A 7 18.23 -18.89 47.97
N VAL A 8 18.42 -19.92 47.14
CA VAL A 8 18.93 -19.81 45.76
C VAL A 8 17.72 -19.74 44.83
N VAL A 9 17.54 -18.62 44.13
CA VAL A 9 16.52 -18.45 43.09
C VAL A 9 17.12 -18.97 41.78
N ALA A 10 16.66 -20.14 41.33
CA ALA A 10 16.95 -20.67 40.01
C ALA A 10 15.93 -20.14 39.00
N THR A 11 16.39 -19.32 38.06
CA THR A 11 15.65 -18.88 36.87
C THR A 11 15.57 -20.03 35.88
N LEU A 12 14.36 -20.52 35.60
CA LEU A 12 14.07 -21.53 34.59
C LEU A 12 14.18 -20.93 33.18
N ILE A 13 15.16 -21.41 32.42
CA ILE A 13 15.24 -21.26 30.97
C ILE A 13 14.36 -22.37 30.38
N ALA A 14 13.29 -22.01 29.68
CA ALA A 14 12.55 -22.94 28.83
C ALA A 14 12.78 -22.56 27.36
N ALA A 15 13.74 -23.25 26.74
CA ALA A 15 13.87 -23.34 25.30
C ALA A 15 12.77 -24.28 24.78
N ALA A 16 11.93 -23.79 23.87
CA ALA A 16 11.01 -24.61 23.09
C ALA A 16 11.00 -24.07 21.65
N TRP A 17 12.04 -24.40 20.89
CA TRP A 17 12.04 -24.27 19.44
C TRP A 17 11.89 -25.68 18.87
N GLY A 18 10.73 -25.96 18.27
CA GLY A 18 10.48 -27.22 17.57
C GLY A 18 9.07 -27.75 17.76
N LEU A 19 8.08 -27.12 17.13
CA LEU A 19 6.88 -27.81 16.65
C LEU A 19 6.51 -27.20 15.28
N PRO A 20 6.26 -28.02 14.24
CA PRO A 20 5.72 -27.53 12.98
C PRO A 20 4.28 -27.02 13.23
N ASN A 21 3.95 -25.85 12.68
CA ASN A 21 2.57 -25.34 12.62
C ASN A 21 1.71 -26.26 11.73
N LEU A 22 1.30 -27.41 12.28
CA LEU A 22 0.25 -28.26 11.75
C LEU A 22 -1.09 -27.78 12.30
N MET A 23 -1.49 -26.56 11.92
CA MET A 23 -2.87 -26.05 12.02
C MET A 23 -3.11 -25.02 10.89
N ALA A 24 -2.83 -25.41 9.64
CA ALA A 24 -3.54 -24.82 8.49
C ALA A 24 -4.95 -25.43 8.49
N GLY A 25 -5.76 -25.01 9.46
CA GLY A 25 -7.11 -25.50 9.68
C GLY A 25 -8.12 -24.53 9.10
N SER A 26 -8.60 -24.84 7.90
CA SER A 26 -9.87 -24.38 7.30
C SER A 26 -10.35 -22.98 7.73
N ALA A 27 -10.01 -21.96 6.94
CA ALA A 27 -10.65 -20.66 7.01
C ALA A 27 -12.17 -20.83 6.99
N GLY A 28 -12.86 -20.16 7.93
CA GLY A 28 -14.31 -20.09 7.93
C GLY A 28 -14.83 -19.43 6.64
N PRO A 29 -16.16 -19.36 6.42
CA PRO A 29 -16.69 -18.66 5.27
C PRO A 29 -16.21 -17.20 5.25
N THR A 30 -15.76 -16.73 4.08
CA THR A 30 -15.32 -15.35 3.85
C THR A 30 -16.32 -14.33 4.39
N GLN A 31 -15.86 -13.43 5.26
CA GLN A 31 -16.71 -12.45 5.92
C GLN A 31 -16.91 -11.19 5.06
N GLY A 32 -18.15 -10.74 4.90
CA GLY A 32 -18.46 -9.45 4.27
C GLY A 32 -19.63 -9.47 3.28
N PRO A 33 -19.84 -8.38 2.52
CA PRO A 33 -19.05 -7.16 2.57
C PRO A 33 -19.24 -6.44 3.92
N LEU A 34 -18.14 -6.06 4.54
CA LEU A 34 -18.12 -5.24 5.75
C LEU A 34 -18.00 -3.75 5.38
N PRO A 35 -18.48 -2.81 6.22
CA PRO A 35 -18.15 -1.40 6.04
C PRO A 35 -16.65 -1.17 6.31
N PRO A 36 -16.04 -0.07 5.83
CA PRO A 36 -14.69 0.29 6.21
C PRO A 36 -14.55 0.36 7.74
N PRO A 37 -13.45 -0.14 8.32
CA PRO A 37 -13.23 -0.04 9.75
C PRO A 37 -13.21 1.45 10.18
N PRO A 38 -13.58 1.77 11.43
CA PRO A 38 -13.69 3.18 11.85
C PRO A 38 -12.34 3.91 11.91
N GLY A 39 -11.22 3.19 12.01
CA GLY A 39 -9.88 3.73 12.14
C GLY A 39 -8.88 2.70 12.66
N PRO A 40 -7.68 3.14 13.09
CA PRO A 40 -7.20 4.52 13.02
C PRO A 40 -6.92 4.96 11.57
N TRP A 41 -7.04 6.27 11.35
CA TRP A 41 -6.58 6.90 10.11
C TRP A 41 -5.06 7.07 10.15
N PRO A 42 -4.34 6.79 9.05
CA PRO A 42 -2.89 6.97 9.02
C PRO A 42 -2.50 8.43 9.29
N THR A 43 -1.51 8.62 10.17
CA THR A 43 -0.86 9.91 10.40
C THR A 43 0.52 9.99 9.78
N THR A 44 1.04 8.85 9.32
CA THR A 44 2.32 8.70 8.63
C THR A 44 2.15 9.01 7.15
N GLY A 45 3.29 9.18 6.47
CA GLY A 45 3.31 9.39 5.03
C GLY A 45 4.62 8.89 4.42
N THR A 46 4.70 9.01 3.11
CA THR A 46 5.90 8.72 2.33
C THR A 46 6.33 9.94 1.55
N PHE A 47 7.61 9.96 1.20
CA PHE A 47 8.16 10.97 0.31
C PHE A 47 9.09 10.35 -0.70
N GLN A 48 9.25 11.04 -1.82
CA GLN A 48 10.22 10.80 -2.88
C GLN A 48 10.91 12.11 -3.21
N VAL A 49 12.24 12.11 -3.16
CA VAL A 49 13.11 13.18 -3.61
C VAL A 49 13.58 12.82 -5.01
N GLY A 50 13.20 13.64 -5.99
CA GLY A 50 13.71 13.57 -7.35
C GLY A 50 14.96 14.43 -7.50
N PHE A 51 15.89 13.96 -8.32
CA PHE A 51 17.08 14.72 -8.70
C PHE A 51 17.03 15.08 -10.18
N ASP A 52 17.54 16.25 -10.53
CA ASP A 52 17.81 16.61 -11.92
C ASP A 52 19.28 16.25 -12.24
N SER A 53 20.19 17.20 -12.12
CA SER A 53 21.61 17.08 -12.47
C SER A 53 22.53 16.90 -11.25
N ALA A 54 22.02 16.27 -10.18
CA ALA A 54 22.76 16.07 -8.93
C ALA A 54 24.00 15.17 -9.12
N THR A 55 25.12 15.62 -8.60
CA THR A 55 26.33 14.80 -8.42
C THR A 55 26.12 13.74 -7.33
N GLU A 56 26.93 12.68 -7.36
CA GLU A 56 26.92 11.65 -6.31
C GLU A 56 27.20 12.18 -4.90
N ALA A 57 27.97 13.27 -4.79
CA ALA A 57 28.24 13.93 -3.52
C ALA A 57 26.99 14.68 -3.01
N GLU A 58 26.23 15.32 -3.90
CA GLU A 58 24.98 16.01 -3.55
C GLU A 58 23.91 15.01 -3.12
N LYS A 59 23.72 13.91 -3.87
CA LYS A 59 22.79 12.83 -3.50
C LYS A 59 23.10 12.27 -2.11
N LYS A 60 24.38 12.02 -1.79
CA LYS A 60 24.82 11.57 -0.46
C LYS A 60 24.55 12.60 0.64
N THR A 61 24.68 13.88 0.32
CA THR A 61 24.39 14.96 1.27
C THR A 61 22.89 15.01 1.58
N VAL A 62 22.04 14.86 0.58
CA VAL A 62 20.58 14.78 0.75
C VAL A 62 20.20 13.54 1.56
N LEU A 63 20.77 12.38 1.25
CA LEU A 63 20.56 11.14 2.00
C LEU A 63 20.90 11.32 3.49
N ALA A 64 22.09 11.84 3.80
CA ALA A 64 22.52 12.05 5.17
C ALA A 64 21.64 13.09 5.90
N ALA A 65 21.18 14.13 5.20
CA ALA A 65 20.28 15.13 5.77
C ALA A 65 18.92 14.51 6.16
N LEU A 66 18.40 13.59 5.35
CA LEU A 66 17.16 12.85 5.63
C LEU A 66 17.34 11.84 6.77
N GLU A 67 18.43 11.07 6.77
CA GLU A 67 18.74 10.08 7.81
C GLU A 67 18.95 10.72 9.19
N ALA A 68 19.40 11.97 9.25
CA ALA A 68 19.58 12.71 10.50
C ALA A 68 18.27 13.22 11.12
N ARG A 69 17.14 13.14 10.40
CA ARG A 69 15.85 13.65 10.88
C ARG A 69 15.18 12.67 11.84
N SER A 70 14.66 13.18 12.96
CA SER A 70 13.92 12.36 13.93
C SER A 70 12.46 12.09 13.55
N ASP A 71 11.91 12.83 12.58
CA ASP A 71 10.56 12.66 12.04
C ASP A 71 10.51 11.77 10.79
N VAL A 72 11.65 11.16 10.43
CA VAL A 72 11.79 10.20 9.35
C VAL A 72 12.22 8.85 9.93
N SER A 73 11.57 7.77 9.51
CA SER A 73 11.87 6.41 10.04
C SER A 73 12.56 5.49 9.04
N GLU A 74 12.42 5.77 7.75
CA GLU A 74 13.04 5.01 6.67
C GLU A 74 13.54 6.00 5.63
N VAL A 75 14.75 5.75 5.12
CA VAL A 75 15.33 6.48 4.00
C VAL A 75 16.11 5.48 3.16
N ARG A 76 15.81 5.39 1.87
CA ARG A 76 16.55 4.56 0.92
C ARG A 76 16.83 5.34 -0.35
N TYR A 77 18.06 5.24 -0.82
CA TYR A 77 18.36 5.57 -2.20
C TYR A 77 17.79 4.48 -3.11
N ARG A 78 17.19 4.89 -4.22
CA ARG A 78 16.64 4.04 -5.28
C ARG A 78 17.22 4.52 -6.60
N SER A 79 18.00 3.67 -7.27
CA SER A 79 18.51 4.01 -8.59
C SER A 79 17.41 3.91 -9.64
N ALA A 80 17.58 4.58 -10.77
CA ALA A 80 16.66 4.50 -11.90
C ALA A 80 16.46 3.05 -12.40
N GLU A 81 17.49 2.19 -12.39
CA GLU A 81 17.34 0.75 -12.69
C GLU A 81 16.48 0.00 -11.67
N GLN A 82 16.64 0.33 -10.39
CA GLN A 82 15.86 -0.28 -9.33
C GLN A 82 14.40 0.16 -9.41
N GLU A 83 14.14 1.45 -9.63
CA GLU A 83 12.79 1.98 -9.86
C GLU A 83 12.12 1.31 -11.06
N TRP A 84 12.86 1.15 -12.17
CA TRP A 84 12.36 0.44 -13.34
C TRP A 84 11.99 -1.02 -13.04
N LYS A 85 12.85 -1.74 -12.31
CA LYS A 85 12.57 -3.12 -11.91
C LYS A 85 11.34 -3.20 -11.00
N GLU A 86 11.27 -2.35 -9.99
CA GLU A 86 10.12 -2.23 -9.07
C GLU A 86 8.82 -1.93 -9.85
N TYR A 87 8.87 -1.05 -10.85
CA TYR A 87 7.74 -0.74 -11.73
C TYR A 87 7.28 -1.96 -12.55
N GLN A 88 8.22 -2.73 -13.11
CA GLN A 88 7.90 -3.95 -13.86
C GLN A 88 7.24 -5.00 -12.96
N GLU A 89 7.79 -5.22 -11.77
CA GLU A 89 7.26 -6.17 -10.77
C GLU A 89 5.84 -5.76 -10.32
N ALA A 90 5.61 -4.48 -10.03
CA ALA A 90 4.28 -3.95 -9.71
C ALA A 90 3.29 -4.11 -10.88
N GLY A 91 3.77 -3.96 -12.12
CA GLY A 91 2.99 -4.18 -13.34
C GLY A 91 2.54 -5.64 -13.55
N GLU A 92 3.32 -6.61 -13.09
CA GLU A 92 2.93 -8.03 -13.12
C GLU A 92 1.80 -8.33 -12.12
N LEU A 93 1.83 -7.66 -10.97
CA LEU A 93 0.86 -7.79 -9.88
C LEU A 93 -0.37 -6.91 -10.04
N THR A 94 -0.34 -5.91 -10.92
CA THR A 94 -1.49 -5.04 -11.18
C THR A 94 -2.19 -5.43 -12.48
N TRP A 95 -3.52 -5.50 -12.44
CA TRP A 95 -4.34 -5.62 -13.63
C TRP A 95 -5.25 -4.41 -13.76
N ILE A 96 -5.24 -3.77 -14.93
CA ILE A 96 -6.12 -2.65 -15.30
C ILE A 96 -6.83 -2.99 -16.62
N ARG A 97 -8.15 -2.78 -16.66
CA ARG A 97 -8.97 -2.95 -17.85
C ARG A 97 -8.61 -1.89 -18.90
N ASP A 98 -8.41 -2.34 -20.14
CA ASP A 98 -7.97 -1.55 -21.30
C ASP A 98 -6.55 -0.94 -21.18
N GLY A 99 -5.75 -1.38 -20.20
CA GLY A 99 -4.37 -0.92 -20.01
C GLY A 99 -4.25 0.34 -19.14
N GLY A 100 -3.10 0.48 -18.48
CA GLY A 100 -2.72 1.69 -17.72
C GLY A 100 -1.85 2.61 -18.57
N HIS A 101 -1.33 3.68 -17.95
CA HIS A 101 -0.25 4.44 -18.56
C HIS A 101 1.02 3.58 -18.60
N GLU A 102 1.61 3.43 -19.78
CA GLU A 102 2.85 2.69 -19.98
C GLU A 102 4.03 3.66 -19.84
N PHE A 103 4.81 3.51 -18.76
CA PHE A 103 6.07 4.22 -18.58
C PHE A 103 7.21 3.40 -19.20
N GLY A 104 8.18 4.09 -19.79
CA GLY A 104 9.43 3.53 -20.29
C GLY A 104 10.53 3.56 -19.23
N ARG A 105 11.65 2.87 -19.49
CA ARG A 105 12.83 2.92 -18.62
C ARG A 105 13.37 4.34 -18.51
N GLU A 106 13.27 5.11 -19.57
CA GLU A 106 13.70 6.51 -19.68
C GLU A 106 12.94 7.48 -18.78
N ASP A 107 11.75 7.09 -18.30
CA ASP A 107 10.95 7.89 -17.36
C ASP A 107 11.43 7.72 -15.90
N MET A 108 12.30 6.75 -15.63
CA MET A 108 12.80 6.45 -14.29
C MET A 108 14.07 7.23 -13.99
N SER A 109 14.18 7.71 -12.75
CA SER A 109 15.29 8.54 -12.30
C SER A 109 15.80 8.07 -10.94
N ASP A 110 17.04 8.44 -10.63
CA ASP A 110 17.53 8.26 -9.28
C ASP A 110 16.66 9.05 -8.32
N SER A 111 16.33 8.44 -7.19
CA SER A 111 15.52 9.05 -6.17
C SER A 111 15.95 8.63 -4.77
N ILE A 112 15.57 9.42 -3.77
CA ILE A 112 15.56 8.97 -2.39
C ILE A 112 14.12 8.89 -1.95
N VAL A 113 13.71 7.73 -1.45
CA VAL A 113 12.36 7.55 -0.92
C VAL A 113 12.42 7.24 0.58
N GLY A 114 11.37 7.60 1.30
CA GLY A 114 11.34 7.40 2.73
C GLY A 114 9.96 7.55 3.37
N VAL A 115 9.96 7.41 4.70
CA VAL A 115 8.75 7.42 5.54
C VAL A 115 8.79 8.57 6.52
N LEU A 116 7.77 9.44 6.46
CA LEU A 116 7.45 10.42 7.50
C LEU A 116 6.66 9.76 8.62
N LEU A 117 7.10 9.98 9.86
CA LEU A 117 6.37 9.58 11.07
C LEU A 117 5.13 10.45 11.32
N ASP A 118 5.12 11.66 10.78
CA ASP A 118 4.01 12.62 10.86
C ASP A 118 3.87 13.35 9.51
N ARG A 119 2.80 13.05 8.76
CA ARG A 119 2.53 13.67 7.46
C ARG A 119 2.32 15.18 7.53
N SER A 120 2.03 15.75 8.70
CA SER A 120 1.94 17.21 8.84
C SER A 120 3.28 17.92 8.60
N LYS A 121 4.37 17.16 8.56
CA LYS A 121 5.73 17.61 8.24
C LYS A 121 6.06 17.65 6.75
N SER A 122 5.15 17.21 5.87
CA SER A 122 5.36 17.18 4.41
C SER A 122 5.85 18.53 3.83
N ASP A 123 5.18 19.63 4.16
CA ASP A 123 5.60 20.96 3.66
C ASP A 123 6.96 21.40 4.21
N GLU A 124 7.26 21.02 5.46
CA GLU A 124 8.52 21.35 6.11
C GLU A 124 9.68 20.58 5.46
N ILE A 125 9.51 19.27 5.23
CA ILE A 125 10.53 18.44 4.61
C ILE A 125 10.76 18.86 3.15
N SER A 126 9.69 19.11 2.37
CA SER A 126 9.83 19.59 0.99
C SER A 126 10.64 20.88 0.95
N ARG A 127 10.25 21.89 1.72
CA ARG A 127 10.99 23.17 1.77
C ARG A 127 12.46 23.04 2.17
N VAL A 128 12.78 22.18 3.15
CA VAL A 128 14.15 22.03 3.66
C VAL A 128 15.02 21.25 2.67
N ILE A 129 14.47 20.19 2.08
CA ILE A 129 15.22 19.29 1.21
C ILE A 129 15.34 19.87 -0.21
N GLU A 130 14.31 20.53 -0.74
CA GLU A 130 14.39 21.24 -2.04
C GLU A 130 15.39 22.40 -2.04
N ALA A 131 15.74 22.93 -0.87
CA ALA A 131 16.78 23.95 -0.76
C ALA A 131 18.21 23.39 -0.88
N LEU A 132 18.38 22.06 -0.89
CA LEU A 132 19.68 21.41 -1.05
C LEU A 132 20.08 21.35 -2.54
N PRO A 133 21.37 21.52 -2.87
CA PRO A 133 21.84 21.42 -4.25
C PRO A 133 21.50 20.09 -4.91
N GLY A 134 21.07 20.16 -6.17
CA GLY A 134 20.77 18.99 -7.02
C GLY A 134 19.37 18.39 -6.85
N VAL A 135 18.59 18.85 -5.85
CA VAL A 135 17.19 18.42 -5.69
C VAL A 135 16.30 19.16 -6.68
N ASP A 136 15.49 18.42 -7.43
CA ASP A 136 14.49 18.98 -8.36
C ASP A 136 13.16 19.22 -7.64
N ALA A 137 12.64 18.19 -6.99
CA ALA A 137 11.37 18.23 -6.29
C ALA A 137 11.30 17.20 -5.15
N VAL A 138 10.47 17.49 -4.15
CA VAL A 138 10.10 16.54 -3.10
C VAL A 138 8.60 16.28 -3.16
N TYR A 139 8.24 15.08 -3.60
CA TYR A 139 6.87 14.60 -3.60
C TYR A 139 6.58 13.91 -2.27
N SER A 140 5.62 14.43 -1.51
CA SER A 140 5.17 13.81 -0.25
C SER A 140 3.69 13.48 -0.33
N GLN A 141 3.29 12.38 0.31
CA GLN A 141 1.89 12.03 0.47
C GLN A 141 1.65 11.24 1.77
N GLY A 142 0.42 11.29 2.28
CA GLY A 142 0.00 10.43 3.38
C GLY A 142 -0.08 8.97 2.96
N ASP A 143 0.02 8.07 3.94
CA ASP A 143 -0.28 6.65 3.75
C ASP A 143 -1.78 6.46 3.48
N GLY A 144 -2.11 5.54 2.58
CA GLY A 144 -3.49 5.18 2.29
C GLY A 144 -4.14 4.47 3.48
N PHE A 145 -5.42 4.74 3.71
CA PHE A 145 -6.20 4.17 4.82
C PHE A 145 -6.12 2.64 4.87
N TRP A 146 -6.15 1.99 3.71
CA TRP A 146 -6.18 0.54 3.58
C TRP A 146 -4.83 -0.14 3.80
N TYR A 147 -3.73 0.62 3.82
CA TYR A 147 -2.41 0.06 4.08
C TYR A 147 -2.38 -0.64 5.45
N GLY A 148 -1.90 -1.88 5.46
CA GLY A 148 -1.89 -2.77 6.63
C GLY A 148 -3.24 -3.31 7.07
N LYS A 149 -4.34 -3.02 6.36
CA LYS A 149 -5.71 -3.49 6.69
C LYS A 149 -6.26 -4.48 5.67
N ALA A 150 -5.81 -4.38 4.44
CA ALA A 150 -6.14 -5.26 3.33
C ALA A 150 -4.89 -5.45 2.47
N GLN A 151 -4.89 -6.48 1.64
CA GLN A 151 -3.76 -6.82 0.75
C GLN A 151 -4.12 -6.63 -0.73
N VAL A 152 -5.40 -6.68 -1.10
CA VAL A 152 -5.86 -6.50 -2.49
C VAL A 152 -6.96 -5.43 -2.54
N THR A 153 -6.88 -4.57 -3.55
CA THR A 153 -7.94 -3.62 -3.91
C THR A 153 -8.53 -3.99 -5.27
N LEU A 154 -9.85 -4.12 -5.31
CA LEU A 154 -10.64 -4.25 -6.53
C LEU A 154 -11.38 -2.95 -6.79
N ARG A 155 -11.00 -2.19 -7.82
CA ARG A 155 -11.73 -0.99 -8.24
C ARG A 155 -12.88 -1.39 -9.14
N LEU A 156 -14.10 -0.99 -8.77
CA LEU A 156 -15.28 -1.20 -9.60
C LEU A 156 -15.28 -0.26 -10.81
N CYS A 157 -15.91 -0.70 -11.89
CA CYS A 157 -16.29 0.17 -12.99
C CYS A 157 -17.20 1.31 -12.48
N LEU A 158 -17.12 2.46 -13.15
CA LEU A 158 -17.97 3.61 -12.82
C LEU A 158 -19.44 3.33 -13.12
N LEU A 159 -20.34 3.87 -12.27
CA LEU A 159 -21.77 3.93 -12.57
C LEU A 159 -22.08 4.84 -13.76
N LYS A 160 -21.18 5.80 -14.04
CA LYS A 160 -21.22 6.68 -15.21
C LYS A 160 -19.83 6.66 -15.86
N PRO A 161 -19.63 5.83 -16.90
CA PRO A 161 -18.38 5.78 -17.64
C PRO A 161 -17.96 7.16 -18.15
N ILE A 162 -16.66 7.40 -18.10
CA ILE A 162 -16.03 8.55 -18.74
C ILE A 162 -15.25 8.01 -19.94
N GLU A 163 -15.20 8.74 -21.04
CA GLU A 163 -14.40 8.36 -22.19
C GLU A 163 -12.93 8.14 -21.79
N GLY A 164 -12.31 7.06 -22.26
CA GLY A 164 -10.96 6.66 -21.86
C GLY A 164 -10.86 5.92 -20.53
N ALA A 165 -11.91 5.83 -19.72
CA ALA A 165 -11.95 4.90 -18.60
C ALA A 165 -12.27 3.49 -19.14
N GLY A 166 -11.38 2.51 -18.92
CA GLY A 166 -11.46 1.17 -19.53
C GLY A 166 -12.78 0.40 -19.34
N CYS A 167 -13.67 0.84 -18.45
CA CYS A 167 -15.05 0.37 -18.43
C CYS A 167 -15.93 1.24 -19.32
N ARG A 168 -16.21 0.78 -20.55
CA ARG A 168 -17.06 1.50 -21.50
C ARG A 168 -18.56 1.47 -21.17
N GLN A 169 -18.99 0.53 -20.33
CA GLN A 169 -20.38 0.36 -19.92
C GLN A 169 -20.53 0.65 -18.42
N PRO A 170 -21.66 1.24 -17.99
CA PRO A 170 -21.96 1.42 -16.57
C PRO A 170 -21.89 0.12 -15.79
N LEU A 171 -21.39 0.18 -14.56
CA LEU A 171 -21.50 -0.93 -13.62
C LEU A 171 -22.98 -1.25 -13.37
N THR A 172 -23.36 -2.51 -13.61
CA THR A 172 -24.70 -3.02 -13.32
C THR A 172 -24.77 -3.69 -11.95
N THR A 173 -25.95 -3.73 -11.34
CA THR A 173 -26.19 -4.49 -10.09
C THR A 173 -25.81 -5.96 -10.23
N ALA A 174 -26.03 -6.56 -11.41
CA ALA A 174 -25.68 -7.95 -11.67
C ALA A 174 -24.16 -8.17 -11.67
N GLN A 175 -23.39 -7.28 -12.31
CA GLN A 175 -21.92 -7.32 -12.28
C GLN A 175 -21.39 -7.13 -10.86
N GLN A 176 -21.90 -6.15 -10.11
CA GLN A 176 -21.47 -5.96 -8.72
C GLN A 176 -21.79 -7.18 -7.86
N LYS A 177 -22.97 -7.80 -8.02
CA LYS A 177 -23.32 -9.04 -7.33
C LYS A 177 -22.37 -10.17 -7.72
N ALA A 178 -22.02 -10.31 -9.00
CA ALA A 178 -21.07 -11.33 -9.45
C ALA A 178 -19.71 -11.15 -8.79
N VAL A 179 -19.20 -9.92 -8.68
CA VAL A 179 -17.96 -9.60 -7.96
C VAL A 179 -18.03 -10.07 -6.51
N VAL A 180 -19.13 -9.77 -5.80
CA VAL A 180 -19.33 -10.22 -4.41
C VAL A 180 -19.34 -11.74 -4.29
N GLU A 181 -20.05 -12.45 -5.18
CA GLU A 181 -20.09 -13.92 -5.16
C GLU A 181 -18.70 -14.52 -5.46
N ALA A 182 -17.94 -13.92 -6.38
CA ALA A 182 -16.57 -14.35 -6.66
C ALA A 182 -15.65 -14.16 -5.45
N ILE A 183 -15.78 -13.04 -4.71
CA ILE A 183 -15.02 -12.82 -3.48
C ILE A 183 -15.39 -13.89 -2.43
N ARG A 184 -16.69 -14.16 -2.23
CA ARG A 184 -17.15 -15.21 -1.29
C ARG A 184 -16.64 -16.61 -1.64
N GLY A 185 -16.45 -16.88 -2.94
CA GLY A 185 -15.91 -18.13 -3.44
C GLY A 185 -14.38 -18.21 -3.47
N THR A 186 -13.68 -17.21 -2.97
CA THR A 186 -12.21 -17.16 -2.94
C THR A 186 -11.71 -17.57 -1.54
N PRO A 187 -11.25 -18.81 -1.36
CA PRO A 187 -10.88 -19.34 -0.04
C PRO A 187 -9.69 -18.65 0.61
N GLU A 188 -8.85 -17.94 -0.15
CA GLU A 188 -7.73 -17.15 0.35
C GLU A 188 -8.19 -15.85 1.06
N VAL A 189 -9.46 -15.47 0.92
CA VAL A 189 -10.02 -14.23 1.49
C VAL A 189 -10.65 -14.51 2.85
N GLU A 190 -10.02 -13.99 3.91
CA GLU A 190 -10.53 -13.97 5.28
C GLU A 190 -11.79 -13.07 5.37
N ALA A 191 -11.66 -11.85 4.88
CA ALA A 191 -12.70 -10.82 4.94
C ALA A 191 -12.60 -9.84 3.77
N PHE A 192 -13.71 -9.20 3.44
CA PHE A 192 -13.73 -8.13 2.44
C PHE A 192 -14.62 -6.97 2.85
N TYR A 193 -14.18 -5.79 2.45
CA TYR A 193 -14.79 -4.51 2.81
C TYR A 193 -15.27 -3.80 1.56
N PHE A 194 -16.44 -3.17 1.63
CA PHE A 194 -16.93 -2.28 0.59
C PHE A 194 -16.60 -0.84 0.94
N GLU A 195 -15.82 -0.17 0.10
CA GLU A 195 -15.56 1.25 0.20
C GLU A 195 -16.44 2.01 -0.80
N ASP A 196 -17.32 2.85 -0.28
CA ASP A 196 -18.16 3.73 -1.09
C ASP A 196 -17.40 5.00 -1.54
N PRO A 197 -17.96 5.79 -2.47
CA PRO A 197 -17.27 6.98 -2.98
C PRO A 197 -17.02 8.08 -1.95
N GLU A 198 -17.79 8.12 -0.86
CA GLU A 198 -17.60 9.10 0.22
C GLU A 198 -16.35 8.75 1.03
N HIS A 199 -16.24 7.48 1.43
CA HIS A 199 -15.06 6.99 2.14
C HIS A 199 -13.81 7.04 1.26
N ALA A 200 -13.88 6.62 0.00
CA ALA A 200 -12.77 6.72 -0.94
C ALA A 200 -12.30 8.17 -1.16
N THR A 201 -13.23 9.13 -1.16
CA THR A 201 -12.90 10.57 -1.22
C THR A 201 -12.21 11.02 0.06
N LYS A 202 -12.65 10.56 1.22
CA LYS A 202 -12.00 10.86 2.49
C LYS A 202 -10.58 10.29 2.54
N ASP A 203 -10.37 9.06 2.06
CA ASP A 203 -9.04 8.46 1.92
C ASP A 203 -8.14 9.28 1.02
N LEU A 204 -8.56 9.59 -0.20
CA LEU A 204 -7.82 10.44 -1.13
C LEU A 204 -7.38 11.77 -0.48
N ARG A 205 -8.33 12.48 0.15
CA ARG A 205 -8.06 13.76 0.83
C ARG A 205 -7.12 13.62 2.01
N ALA A 206 -7.19 12.50 2.72
CA ALA A 206 -6.29 12.21 3.83
C ALA A 206 -4.85 11.91 3.35
N ARG A 207 -4.60 11.68 2.06
CA ARG A 207 -3.26 11.40 1.54
C ARG A 207 -2.67 12.44 0.60
N THR A 208 -3.44 13.19 -0.18
CA THR A 208 -2.89 14.07 -1.25
C THR A 208 -3.19 15.56 -1.10
N ASP A 209 -3.80 16.01 0.01
CA ASP A 209 -4.30 17.40 0.21
C ASP A 209 -5.16 17.93 -0.96
N SER A 210 -5.65 17.03 -1.81
CA SER A 210 -6.43 17.33 -3.00
C SER A 210 -7.89 17.57 -2.66
N ASP A 211 -8.57 18.42 -3.42
CA ASP A 211 -10.02 18.60 -3.33
C ASP A 211 -10.83 17.59 -4.18
N PHE A 212 -10.15 16.75 -4.97
CA PHE A 212 -10.77 15.77 -5.85
C PHE A 212 -11.71 14.82 -5.10
N THR A 213 -12.77 14.42 -5.79
CA THR A 213 -13.67 13.36 -5.33
C THR A 213 -13.35 12.10 -6.10
N ALA A 214 -13.24 10.96 -5.41
CA ALA A 214 -12.84 9.71 -6.03
C ALA A 214 -13.90 9.25 -7.05
N GLY A 215 -15.20 9.44 -6.74
CA GLY A 215 -16.32 9.10 -7.63
C GLY A 215 -16.42 7.60 -7.96
N VAL A 216 -15.72 6.75 -7.21
CA VAL A 216 -15.54 5.32 -7.47
C VAL A 216 -15.79 4.53 -6.19
N SER A 217 -16.04 3.23 -6.34
CA SER A 217 -16.15 2.31 -5.21
C SER A 217 -15.16 1.18 -5.36
N TYR A 218 -14.77 0.60 -4.22
CA TYR A 218 -13.79 -0.47 -4.16
C TYR A 218 -14.29 -1.63 -3.30
N TYR A 219 -13.75 -2.81 -3.57
CA TYR A 219 -13.66 -3.86 -2.56
C TYR A 219 -12.20 -4.00 -2.11
N HIS A 220 -11.97 -4.03 -0.81
CA HIS A 220 -10.66 -4.32 -0.23
C HIS A 220 -10.70 -5.70 0.41
N LEU A 221 -9.74 -6.55 0.06
CA LEU A 221 -9.69 -7.94 0.49
C LEU A 221 -8.57 -8.11 1.50
N LYS A 222 -8.93 -8.62 2.68
CA LYS A 222 -7.99 -9.12 3.66
C LYS A 222 -7.79 -10.61 3.40
N LEU A 223 -6.55 -11.02 3.19
CA LEU A 223 -6.18 -12.40 2.92
C LEU A 223 -5.74 -13.10 4.20
N ASP A 224 -5.95 -14.41 4.25
CA ASP A 224 -5.41 -15.26 5.32
C ASP A 224 -3.87 -15.28 5.27
N ASP A 225 -3.31 -15.33 4.06
CA ASP A 225 -1.87 -15.25 3.78
C ASP A 225 -1.59 -14.09 2.80
N PRO A 226 -0.77 -13.09 3.16
CA PRO A 226 -0.39 -12.02 2.23
C PRO A 226 0.36 -12.50 0.98
N ASP A 227 1.00 -13.68 1.02
CA ASP A 227 1.70 -14.24 -0.14
C ASP A 227 0.73 -14.70 -1.25
N ASP A 228 -0.58 -14.79 -0.96
CA ASP A 228 -1.62 -15.14 -1.93
C ASP A 228 -2.06 -13.98 -2.83
N VAL A 229 -1.52 -12.76 -2.65
CA VAL A 229 -1.85 -11.59 -3.48
C VAL A 229 -1.82 -11.88 -4.99
N PRO A 230 -0.76 -12.47 -5.57
CA PRO A 230 -0.69 -12.73 -7.00
C PRO A 230 -1.79 -13.69 -7.46
N THR A 231 -2.05 -14.74 -6.67
CA THR A 231 -3.10 -15.74 -6.92
C THR A 231 -4.48 -15.09 -6.93
N VAL A 232 -4.78 -14.29 -5.91
CA VAL A 232 -6.08 -13.62 -5.76
C VAL A 232 -6.31 -12.62 -6.88
N ILE A 233 -5.33 -11.78 -7.21
CA ILE A 233 -5.45 -10.83 -8.32
C ILE A 233 -5.68 -11.56 -9.65
N GLY A 234 -4.98 -12.68 -9.88
CA GLY A 234 -5.16 -13.53 -11.04
C GLY A 234 -6.61 -14.01 -11.23
N ARG A 235 -7.34 -14.29 -10.15
CA ARG A 235 -8.75 -14.71 -10.19
C ARG A 235 -9.71 -13.59 -10.63
N PHE A 236 -9.40 -12.34 -10.30
CA PHE A 236 -10.25 -11.18 -10.63
C PHE A 236 -9.87 -10.51 -11.95
N ARG A 237 -8.74 -10.87 -12.54
CA ARG A 237 -8.29 -10.34 -13.83
C ARG A 237 -9.34 -10.58 -14.92
N GLY A 238 -9.75 -9.51 -15.59
CA GLY A 238 -10.72 -9.55 -16.68
C GLY A 238 -12.19 -9.63 -16.23
N MET A 239 -12.47 -9.70 -14.94
CA MET A 239 -13.83 -9.86 -14.44
C MET A 239 -14.70 -8.65 -14.80
N GLU A 240 -15.89 -8.92 -15.35
CA GLU A 240 -16.87 -7.89 -15.67
C GLU A 240 -17.30 -7.10 -14.43
N GLY A 241 -17.42 -5.78 -14.59
CA GLY A 241 -17.67 -4.86 -13.48
C GLY A 241 -16.43 -4.41 -12.71
N LEU A 242 -15.24 -4.98 -12.97
CA LEU A 242 -13.97 -4.49 -12.44
C LEU A 242 -13.21 -3.67 -13.47
N TRP A 243 -12.68 -2.53 -13.02
CA TRP A 243 -11.72 -1.73 -13.75
C TRP A 243 -10.28 -2.12 -13.41
N GLN A 244 -10.00 -2.47 -12.15
CA GLN A 244 -8.65 -2.82 -11.71
C GLN A 244 -8.68 -3.82 -10.57
N ALA A 245 -7.67 -4.68 -10.52
CA ALA A 245 -7.27 -5.46 -9.36
C ALA A 245 -5.78 -5.19 -9.13
N ARG A 246 -5.40 -4.78 -7.93
CA ARG A 246 -4.02 -4.47 -7.58
C ARG A 246 -3.75 -4.75 -6.11
N PRO A 247 -2.49 -4.87 -5.68
CA PRO A 247 -2.20 -4.96 -4.28
C PRO A 247 -2.53 -3.65 -3.55
N VAL A 248 -2.70 -3.73 -2.22
CA VAL A 248 -2.79 -2.56 -1.35
C VAL A 248 -1.40 -2.29 -0.82
N GLU A 249 -0.89 -1.11 -1.14
CA GLU A 249 0.51 -0.87 -0.91
C GLU A 249 0.82 0.53 -0.39
N ARG A 250 2.05 0.72 0.10
CA ARG A 250 2.50 1.97 0.67
C ARG A 250 3.06 2.86 -0.42
N CYS A 251 2.27 3.84 -0.85
CA CYS A 251 2.58 4.69 -1.99
C CYS A 251 4.02 5.26 -1.97
N LEU A 252 4.59 5.51 -3.15
CA LEU A 252 5.97 6.00 -3.40
C LEU A 252 7.12 5.04 -3.00
N LEU A 253 6.89 4.07 -2.11
CA LEU A 253 7.95 3.14 -1.67
C LEU A 253 8.02 1.84 -2.46
N ALA A 254 7.20 1.66 -3.50
CA ALA A 254 7.11 0.42 -4.27
C ALA A 254 7.07 -0.82 -3.35
N THR A 255 6.08 -0.81 -2.49
CA THR A 255 4.88 -1.58 -2.84
C THR A 255 3.87 -0.50 -3.32
N CYS A 256 3.26 -0.55 -4.52
CA CYS A 256 2.20 0.37 -5.02
C CYS A 256 0.97 -0.29 -5.68
#